data_AF-A0A4Z1E3S3-F1
#
_entry.id   AF-A0A4Z1E3S3-F1
#
_cell.length_a   1.000
_cell.length_b   1.000
_cell.length_c   1.000
_cell.angle_alpha   90.00
_cell.angle_beta   90.00
_cell.angle_gamma   90.00
#
_symmetry.space_group_name_H-M   'P 1'
#
loop_
_entity.id
_entity.type
_entity.pdbx_description
1 polymer ?
#
loop_
_entity_poly.entity_id
_entity_poly.type
_entity_poly.pdbx_seq_one_letter_code
_entity_poly.pdbx_strand_id
1 'polypeptide(L)'
;MTETLAPVAPVLPSESPLTAPLSEQLRTATRPQHEHAETRGFVTQLMGGSLGRAAYVDLATQHHAIYTALEATGVRLAHDAVAGPFVMAALLRVPSLEADLELLRGPGWRARAVLLPATAAYVERLASITRAEEFLAHHYTRYLGDLSGGQIIARLLQRHYGMTPEELTFYAFEEIPKPKPFKDSYRALLDAAPLTPAGIDAVVAEAKVAFDLNATLFTDLAPLHPAAA
;
A
#
# COMPACT_ATOMS: atom_id res chain seq x y z
N MET A 1 46.14 -51.83 27.50
CA MET A 1 45.60 -50.45 27.45
C MET A 1 45.67 -49.99 26.01
N THR A 2 44.57 -50.18 25.27
CA THR A 2 44.40 -49.54 23.96
C THR A 2 42.89 -49.35 23.79
N GLU A 3 42.42 -48.16 24.14
CA GLU A 3 41.02 -47.76 23.99
C GLU A 3 40.86 -47.20 22.57
N THR A 4 40.16 -47.93 21.72
CA THR A 4 39.86 -47.51 20.35
C THR A 4 38.71 -46.50 20.39
N LEU A 5 39.02 -45.23 20.17
CA LEU A 5 38.04 -44.16 19.97
C LEU A 5 37.28 -44.39 18.66
N ALA A 6 35.95 -44.49 18.76
CA ALA A 6 35.06 -44.52 17.61
C ALA A 6 35.03 -43.15 16.89
N PRO A 7 34.84 -43.12 15.55
CA PRO A 7 34.81 -41.88 14.81
C PRO A 7 33.54 -41.08 15.14
N VAL A 8 33.72 -39.82 15.54
CA VAL A 8 32.65 -38.84 15.69
C VAL A 8 32.15 -38.48 14.31
N ALA A 9 30.88 -38.80 14.01
CA ALA A 9 30.24 -38.41 12.76
C ALA A 9 30.18 -36.87 12.64
N PRO A 10 30.36 -36.30 11.44
CA PRO A 10 30.24 -34.86 11.26
C PRO A 10 28.80 -34.43 11.52
N VAL A 11 28.62 -33.54 12.49
CA VAL A 11 27.37 -32.81 12.68
C VAL A 11 27.24 -31.87 11.49
N LEU A 12 26.37 -32.21 10.54
CA LEU A 12 25.96 -31.28 9.49
C LEU A 12 25.24 -30.10 10.14
N PRO A 13 25.48 -28.86 9.70
CA PRO A 13 24.74 -27.71 10.21
C PRO A 13 23.25 -27.96 10.00
N SER A 14 22.46 -27.83 11.06
CA SER A 14 20.99 -27.85 10.95
C SER A 14 20.59 -26.69 10.04
N GLU A 15 20.09 -27.02 8.85
CA GLU A 15 19.34 -26.07 8.04
C GLU A 15 18.18 -25.58 8.92
N SER A 16 18.23 -24.29 9.30
CA SER A 16 17.05 -23.64 9.85
C SER A 16 15.92 -23.81 8.83
N PRO A 17 14.69 -24.14 9.24
CA PRO A 17 13.59 -24.28 8.31
C PRO A 17 13.53 -23.01 7.46
N LEU A 18 13.59 -23.17 6.13
CA LEU A 18 13.56 -22.07 5.17
C LEU A 18 12.32 -21.23 5.46
N THR A 19 12.51 -20.13 6.19
CA THR A 19 11.44 -19.20 6.49
C THR A 19 11.07 -18.55 5.16
N ALA A 20 9.78 -18.55 4.83
CA ALA A 20 9.31 -18.02 3.55
C ALA A 20 9.82 -16.56 3.35
N PRO A 21 10.10 -16.12 2.12
CA PRO A 21 10.53 -14.74 1.86
C PRO A 21 9.51 -13.72 2.39
N LEU A 22 9.96 -12.52 2.78
CA LEU A 22 9.10 -11.47 3.35
C LEU A 22 7.93 -11.13 2.40
N SER A 23 8.17 -11.09 1.09
CA SER A 23 7.14 -10.82 0.09
C SER A 23 6.00 -11.87 0.10
N GLU A 24 6.33 -13.13 0.36
CA GLU A 24 5.36 -14.22 0.50
C GLU A 24 4.64 -14.17 1.85
N GLN A 25 5.37 -13.88 2.93
CA GLN A 25 4.80 -13.72 4.25
C GLN A 25 3.77 -12.59 4.27
N LEU A 26 4.11 -11.42 3.71
CA LEU A 26 3.21 -10.28 3.58
C LEU A 26 1.96 -10.67 2.78
N ARG A 27 2.13 -11.22 1.58
CA ARG A 27 1.02 -11.66 0.73
C ARG A 27 0.10 -12.64 1.47
N THR A 28 0.67 -13.54 2.25
CA THR A 28 -0.11 -14.55 2.96
C THR A 28 -0.84 -13.96 4.16
N ALA A 29 -0.17 -13.10 4.92
CA ALA A 29 -0.69 -12.52 6.14
C ALA A 29 -1.78 -11.46 5.91
N THR A 30 -1.76 -10.77 4.76
CA THR A 30 -2.72 -9.72 4.43
C THR A 30 -3.85 -10.16 3.49
N ARG A 31 -3.79 -11.41 2.99
CA ARG A 31 -4.82 -11.97 2.11
C ARG A 31 -6.24 -11.88 2.71
N PRO A 32 -6.49 -12.21 3.99
CA PRO A 32 -7.83 -12.09 4.56
C PRO A 32 -8.37 -10.66 4.51
N GLN A 33 -7.53 -9.66 4.81
CA GLN A 33 -7.92 -8.25 4.74
C GLN A 33 -8.18 -7.80 3.30
N HIS A 34 -7.37 -8.27 2.35
CA HIS A 34 -7.57 -7.99 0.92
C HIS A 34 -8.91 -8.54 0.42
N GLU A 35 -9.20 -9.81 0.70
CA GLU A 35 -10.46 -10.46 0.32
C GLU A 35 -11.67 -9.79 0.97
N HIS A 36 -11.54 -9.34 2.22
CA HIS A 36 -12.60 -8.60 2.91
C HIS A 36 -12.89 -7.26 2.23
N ALA A 37 -11.84 -6.50 1.87
CA ALA A 37 -11.97 -5.22 1.19
C ALA A 37 -12.59 -5.34 -0.22
N GLU A 38 -12.39 -6.45 -0.92
CA GLU A 38 -12.91 -6.68 -2.27
C GLU A 38 -14.37 -7.14 -2.30
N THR A 39 -14.84 -7.79 -1.23
CA THR A 39 -16.14 -8.50 -1.24
C THR A 39 -17.28 -7.72 -0.61
N ARG A 40 -17.01 -6.60 0.08
CA ARG A 40 -18.04 -5.81 0.80
C ARG A 40 -17.72 -4.31 0.81
N GLY A 41 -18.79 -3.50 0.82
CA GLY A 41 -18.71 -2.08 1.19
C GLY A 41 -18.45 -1.11 0.03
N PHE A 42 -17.87 0.04 0.38
CA PHE A 42 -17.71 1.20 -0.50
C PHE A 42 -16.95 0.88 -1.80
N VAL A 43 -15.83 0.14 -1.72
CA VAL A 43 -15.01 -0.15 -2.91
C VAL A 43 -15.76 -1.05 -3.89
N THR A 44 -16.41 -2.11 -3.41
CA THR A 44 -17.23 -2.99 -4.26
C THR A 44 -18.33 -2.20 -4.97
N GLN A 45 -19.04 -1.32 -4.25
CA GLN A 45 -20.09 -0.48 -4.82
C GLN A 45 -19.55 0.53 -5.84
N LEU A 46 -18.42 1.16 -5.54
CA LEU A 46 -17.74 2.10 -6.44
C LEU A 46 -17.29 1.41 -7.72
N MET A 47 -16.65 0.24 -7.60
CA MET A 47 -16.16 -0.54 -8.73
C MET A 47 -17.30 -1.16 -9.56
N GLY A 48 -18.45 -1.43 -8.92
CA GLY A 48 -19.67 -1.91 -9.57
C GLY A 48 -20.50 -0.82 -10.27
N GLY A 49 -20.14 0.46 -10.12
CA GLY A 49 -20.89 1.56 -10.74
C GLY A 49 -22.17 1.98 -9.99
N SER A 50 -22.35 1.52 -8.75
CA SER A 50 -23.58 1.75 -7.96
C SER A 50 -23.52 3.02 -7.08
N LEU A 51 -22.37 3.70 -7.05
CA LEU A 51 -22.19 4.99 -6.37
C LEU A 51 -22.22 6.14 -7.39
N GLY A 52 -22.01 7.37 -6.92
CA GLY A 52 -21.81 8.52 -7.79
C GLY A 52 -20.33 8.81 -8.05
N ARG A 53 -20.03 9.59 -9.10
CA ARG A 53 -18.69 10.14 -9.38
C ARG A 53 -18.08 10.84 -8.16
N ALA A 54 -18.89 11.52 -7.36
CA ALA A 54 -18.46 12.20 -6.13
C ALA A 54 -17.82 11.25 -5.11
N ALA A 55 -18.21 9.96 -5.09
CA ALA A 55 -17.62 8.96 -4.20
C ALA A 55 -16.13 8.77 -4.47
N TYR A 56 -15.75 8.64 -5.75
CA TYR A 56 -14.34 8.57 -6.12
C TYR A 56 -13.59 9.86 -5.79
N VAL A 57 -14.20 11.02 -6.04
CA VAL A 57 -13.59 12.32 -5.77
C VAL A 57 -13.27 12.48 -4.28
N ASP A 58 -14.16 12.04 -3.40
CA ASP A 58 -13.93 12.03 -1.95
C ASP A 58 -12.83 11.03 -1.56
N LEU A 59 -12.84 9.83 -2.15
CA LEU A 59 -11.77 8.86 -1.94
C LEU A 59 -10.40 9.41 -2.37
N ALA A 60 -10.31 10.03 -3.55
CA ALA A 60 -9.08 10.65 -4.06
C ALA A 60 -8.59 11.78 -3.13
N THR A 61 -9.53 12.55 -2.56
CA THR A 61 -9.22 13.59 -1.58
C THR A 61 -8.60 13.00 -0.30
N GLN A 62 -9.14 11.90 0.20
CA GLN A 62 -8.57 11.22 1.37
C GLN A 62 -7.22 10.56 1.06
N HIS A 63 -7.08 9.94 -0.13
CA HIS A 63 -5.81 9.39 -0.58
C HIS A 63 -4.73 10.46 -0.67
N HIS A 64 -5.03 11.66 -1.20
CA HIS A 64 -4.04 12.74 -1.24
C HIS A 64 -3.39 13.00 0.13
N ALA A 65 -4.20 13.08 1.20
CA ALA A 65 -3.66 13.28 2.55
C ALA A 65 -2.79 12.09 3.02
N ILE A 66 -3.23 10.86 2.74
CA ILE A 66 -2.50 9.64 3.12
C ILE A 66 -1.16 9.55 2.37
N TYR A 67 -1.12 9.75 1.06
CA TYR A 67 0.13 9.73 0.29
C TYR A 67 1.04 10.90 0.67
N THR A 68 0.50 12.08 0.97
CA THR A 68 1.31 13.20 1.48
C THR A 68 2.05 12.80 2.75
N ALA A 69 1.37 12.16 3.70
CA ALA A 69 1.99 11.71 4.94
C ALA A 69 2.97 10.54 4.74
N LEU A 70 2.63 9.57 3.87
CA LEU A 70 3.49 8.43 3.54
C LEU A 70 4.78 8.89 2.85
N GLU A 71 4.67 9.76 1.85
CA GLU A 71 5.81 10.26 1.08
C GLU A 71 6.71 11.17 1.93
N ALA A 72 6.13 12.02 2.79
CA ALA A 72 6.91 12.79 3.76
C ALA A 72 7.65 11.88 4.75
N THR A 73 7.06 10.76 5.14
CA THR A 73 7.72 9.75 5.98
C THR A 73 8.86 9.04 5.24
N GLY A 74 8.66 8.72 3.96
CA GLY A 74 9.73 8.20 3.10
C GLY A 74 10.91 9.16 3.01
N VAL A 75 10.67 10.47 2.87
CA VAL A 75 11.73 11.49 2.87
C VAL A 75 12.52 11.48 4.18
N ARG A 76 11.86 11.39 5.34
CA ARG A 76 12.54 11.31 6.64
C ARG A 76 13.43 10.06 6.78
N LEU A 77 13.04 8.96 6.15
CA LEU A 77 13.72 7.66 6.23
C LEU A 77 14.58 7.34 5.01
N ALA A 78 14.80 8.30 4.09
CA ALA A 78 15.46 8.06 2.81
C ALA A 78 16.91 7.56 2.91
N HIS A 79 17.58 7.79 4.04
CA HIS A 79 18.95 7.35 4.31
C HIS A 79 19.05 6.08 5.15
N ASP A 80 17.92 5.49 5.54
CA ASP A 80 17.88 4.22 6.25
C ASP A 80 18.17 3.05 5.30
N ALA A 81 18.91 2.04 5.76
CA ALA A 81 19.36 0.91 4.94
C ALA A 81 18.22 -0.03 4.49
N VAL A 82 17.10 -0.07 5.24
CA VAL A 82 15.91 -0.85 4.92
C VAL A 82 14.93 0.01 4.12
N ALA A 83 14.61 1.24 4.57
CA ALA A 83 13.57 2.07 3.94
C ALA A 83 14.05 2.81 2.69
N GLY A 84 15.28 3.33 2.69
CA GLY A 84 15.84 4.17 1.63
C GLY A 84 15.71 3.57 0.21
N PRO A 85 16.00 2.27 0.00
CA PRO A 85 15.85 1.63 -1.31
C PRO A 85 14.42 1.67 -1.88
N PHE A 86 13.40 1.83 -1.04
CA PHE A 86 12.00 1.90 -1.47
C PHE A 86 11.54 3.32 -1.82
N VAL A 87 12.30 4.35 -1.45
CA VAL A 87 11.97 5.76 -1.74
C VAL A 87 12.31 6.07 -3.21
N MET A 88 11.41 5.65 -4.10
CA MET A 88 11.57 5.75 -5.55
C MET A 88 10.65 6.83 -6.13
N ALA A 89 11.21 7.79 -6.87
CA ALA A 89 10.44 8.88 -7.49
C ALA A 89 9.29 8.34 -8.38
N ALA A 90 9.55 7.27 -9.15
CA ALA A 90 8.59 6.63 -10.03
C ALA A 90 7.32 6.09 -9.33
N LEU A 91 7.35 5.94 -8.00
CA LEU A 91 6.20 5.50 -7.20
C LEU A 91 5.38 6.67 -6.64
N LEU A 92 5.94 7.87 -6.49
CA LEU A 92 5.26 9.00 -5.84
C LEU A 92 3.92 9.31 -6.52
N ARG A 93 2.88 9.52 -5.73
CA ARG A 93 1.48 9.70 -6.15
C ARG A 93 0.92 11.07 -5.82
N VAL A 94 1.53 11.81 -4.90
CA VAL A 94 1.06 13.17 -4.55
C VAL A 94 0.92 14.06 -5.80
N PRO A 95 1.90 14.17 -6.70
CA PRO A 95 1.75 15.03 -7.88
C PRO A 95 0.57 14.64 -8.78
N SER A 96 0.35 13.34 -8.99
CA SER A 96 -0.79 12.83 -9.77
C SER A 96 -2.12 13.12 -9.08
N LEU A 97 -2.22 12.87 -7.77
CA LEU A 97 -3.45 13.16 -7.01
C LEU A 97 -3.78 14.65 -7.01
N GLU A 98 -2.77 15.51 -6.95
CA GLU A 98 -2.97 16.96 -7.00
C GLU A 98 -3.48 17.42 -8.37
N ALA A 99 -2.94 16.87 -9.46
CA ALA A 99 -3.41 17.14 -10.82
C ALA A 99 -4.84 16.62 -11.04
N ASP A 100 -5.12 15.38 -10.62
CA ASP A 100 -6.44 14.77 -10.70
C ASP A 100 -7.46 15.62 -9.92
N LEU A 101 -7.15 16.00 -8.67
CA LEU A 101 -8.06 16.78 -7.82
C LEU A 101 -8.29 18.22 -8.32
N GLU A 102 -7.33 18.82 -9.01
CA GLU A 102 -7.53 20.12 -9.66
C GLU A 102 -8.61 20.03 -10.77
N LEU A 103 -8.62 18.95 -11.56
CA LEU A 103 -9.66 18.71 -12.57
C LEU A 103 -10.99 18.28 -11.94
N LEU A 104 -10.94 17.42 -10.93
CA LEU A 104 -12.13 16.81 -10.31
C LEU A 104 -12.89 17.77 -9.39
N ARG A 105 -12.19 18.62 -8.62
CA ARG A 105 -12.78 19.54 -7.62
C ARG A 105 -12.61 21.02 -7.97
N GLY A 106 -11.86 21.33 -9.02
CA GLY A 106 -11.56 22.68 -9.47
C GLY A 106 -10.54 23.42 -8.60
N PRO A 107 -10.14 24.63 -9.01
CA PRO A 107 -9.15 25.43 -8.31
C PRO A 107 -9.44 25.64 -6.82
N GLY A 108 -8.37 25.62 -6.02
CA GLY A 108 -8.44 25.81 -4.58
C GLY A 108 -9.10 24.65 -3.83
N TRP A 109 -9.19 23.46 -4.44
CA TRP A 109 -9.78 22.27 -3.82
C TRP A 109 -9.17 21.95 -2.45
N ARG A 110 -7.86 22.20 -2.27
CA ARG A 110 -7.14 21.96 -1.01
C ARG A 110 -7.78 22.67 0.18
N ALA A 111 -8.20 23.93 -0.01
CA ALA A 111 -8.82 24.72 1.07
C ALA A 111 -10.23 24.22 1.45
N ARG A 112 -10.87 23.43 0.57
CA ARG A 112 -12.20 22.84 0.76
C ARG A 112 -12.14 21.36 1.13
N ALA A 113 -10.94 20.76 1.16
CA ALA A 113 -10.76 19.36 1.47
C ALA A 113 -11.06 19.12 2.96
N VAL A 114 -11.99 18.21 3.24
CA VAL A 114 -12.33 17.77 4.60
C VAL A 114 -11.79 16.36 4.78
N LEU A 115 -10.99 16.16 5.81
CA LEU A 115 -10.47 14.84 6.17
C LEU A 115 -11.47 14.11 7.05
N LEU A 116 -11.70 12.84 6.75
CA LEU A 116 -12.50 11.96 7.59
C LEU A 116 -11.72 11.57 8.85
N PRO A 117 -12.39 11.25 9.97
CA PRO A 117 -11.71 10.76 11.17
C PRO A 117 -10.75 9.60 10.90
N ALA A 118 -11.15 8.61 10.09
CA ALA A 118 -10.28 7.51 9.69
C ALA A 118 -9.04 7.97 8.90
N THR A 119 -9.20 8.96 8.02
CA THR A 119 -8.09 9.54 7.25
C THR A 119 -7.13 10.29 8.16
N ALA A 120 -7.64 11.08 9.10
CA ALA A 120 -6.81 11.79 10.08
C ALA A 120 -6.01 10.80 10.94
N ALA A 121 -6.65 9.72 11.42
CA ALA A 121 -5.97 8.67 12.17
C ALA A 121 -4.89 7.95 11.35
N TYR A 122 -5.13 7.69 10.06
CA TYR A 122 -4.12 7.11 9.18
C TYR A 122 -2.94 8.09 8.98
N VAL A 123 -3.24 9.36 8.67
CA VAL A 123 -2.19 10.40 8.54
C VAL A 123 -1.36 10.51 9.81
N GLU A 124 -1.98 10.50 10.98
CA GLU A 124 -1.29 10.51 12.28
C GLU A 124 -0.41 9.28 12.46
N ARG A 125 -0.93 8.08 12.15
CA ARG A 125 -0.12 6.85 12.22
C ARG A 125 1.12 6.98 11.33
N LEU A 126 0.98 7.39 10.09
CA LEU A 126 2.10 7.58 9.15
C LEU A 126 3.10 8.62 9.67
N ALA A 127 2.62 9.75 10.20
CA ALA A 127 3.48 10.79 10.75
C ALA A 127 4.26 10.33 12.01
N SER A 128 3.68 9.41 12.79
CA SER A 128 4.32 8.84 13.99
C SER A 128 5.44 7.84 13.69
N ILE A 129 5.52 7.34 12.45
CA ILE A 129 6.50 6.31 12.07
C ILE A 129 7.91 6.88 12.17
N THR A 130 8.73 6.14 12.91
CA THR A 130 10.17 6.38 13.07
C THR A 130 11.01 5.18 12.65
N ARG A 131 10.39 4.01 12.50
CA ARG A 131 11.08 2.77 12.14
C ARG A 131 10.87 2.42 10.67
N ALA A 132 11.94 1.89 10.06
CA ALA A 132 11.90 1.47 8.67
C ALA A 132 10.93 0.31 8.42
N GLU A 133 10.76 -0.60 9.38
CA GLU A 133 9.84 -1.74 9.24
C GLU A 133 8.39 -1.29 9.12
N GLU A 134 8.00 -0.30 9.92
CA GLU A 134 6.65 0.26 9.91
C GLU A 134 6.37 0.98 8.58
N PHE A 135 7.32 1.80 8.12
CA PHE A 135 7.22 2.47 6.83
C PHE A 135 7.08 1.46 5.68
N LEU A 136 7.92 0.41 5.69
CA LEU A 136 7.92 -0.60 4.64
C LEU A 136 6.57 -1.31 4.51
N ALA A 137 5.90 -1.56 5.64
CA ALA A 137 4.58 -2.17 5.67
C ALA A 137 3.51 -1.32 4.99
N HIS A 138 3.47 -0.01 5.28
CA HIS A 138 2.55 0.91 4.62
C HIS A 138 2.88 1.13 3.15
N HIS A 139 4.17 1.26 2.82
CA HIS A 139 4.66 1.42 1.46
C HIS A 139 4.27 0.20 0.59
N TYR A 140 4.50 -1.02 1.10
CA TYR A 140 4.05 -2.26 0.45
C TYR A 140 2.54 -2.26 0.21
N THR A 141 1.77 -1.96 1.26
CA THR A 141 0.30 -2.05 1.23
C THR A 141 -0.30 -1.10 0.19
N ARG A 142 0.22 0.13 0.09
CA ARG A 142 -0.25 1.13 -0.87
C ARG A 142 0.26 0.85 -2.28
N TYR A 143 1.57 0.96 -2.52
CA TYR A 143 2.11 0.97 -3.87
C TYR A 143 1.97 -0.36 -4.61
N LEU A 144 2.14 -1.50 -3.91
CA LEU A 144 1.99 -2.80 -4.57
C LEU A 144 0.52 -3.13 -4.88
N GLY A 145 -0.41 -2.60 -4.07
CA GLY A 145 -1.84 -2.62 -4.34
C GLY A 145 -2.19 -1.80 -5.58
N ASP A 146 -1.71 -0.55 -5.65
CA ASP A 146 -1.95 0.34 -6.79
C ASP A 146 -1.43 -0.25 -8.11
N LEU A 147 -0.22 -0.84 -8.10
CA LEU A 147 0.38 -1.50 -9.26
C LEU A 147 -0.29 -2.83 -9.65
N SER A 148 -1.18 -3.36 -8.80
CA SER A 148 -1.88 -4.62 -9.05
C SER A 148 -3.31 -4.41 -9.53
N GLY A 149 -4.06 -3.50 -8.92
CA GLY A 149 -5.45 -3.22 -9.28
C GLY A 149 -5.65 -1.94 -10.10
N GLY A 150 -4.71 -0.99 -10.09
CA GLY A 150 -4.94 0.39 -10.55
C GLY A 150 -5.44 0.51 -11.98
N GLN A 151 -4.90 -0.29 -12.90
CA GLN A 151 -5.32 -0.28 -14.31
C GLN A 151 -6.74 -0.82 -14.52
N ILE A 152 -7.18 -1.76 -13.69
CA ILE A 152 -8.57 -2.24 -13.70
C ILE A 152 -9.47 -1.15 -13.10
N ILE A 153 -9.07 -0.60 -11.96
CA ILE A 153 -9.81 0.49 -11.28
C ILE A 153 -10.03 1.67 -12.23
N ALA A 154 -8.98 2.17 -12.88
CA ALA A 154 -9.09 3.27 -13.84
C ALA A 154 -10.10 2.98 -14.96
N ARG A 155 -10.06 1.77 -15.56
CA ARG A 155 -11.03 1.38 -16.60
C ARG A 155 -12.46 1.32 -16.08
N LEU A 156 -12.67 0.82 -14.86
CA LEU A 156 -13.99 0.79 -14.23
C LEU A 156 -14.52 2.20 -13.97
N LEU A 157 -13.67 3.11 -13.50
CA LEU A 157 -14.02 4.50 -13.25
C LEU A 157 -14.40 5.25 -14.55
N GLN A 158 -13.63 5.05 -15.63
CA GLN A 158 -13.97 5.59 -16.95
C GLN A 158 -15.33 5.05 -17.43
N ARG A 159 -15.54 3.72 -17.32
CA ARG A 159 -16.75 3.06 -17.80
C ARG A 159 -18.00 3.47 -17.02
N HIS A 160 -17.93 3.53 -15.70
CA HIS A 160 -19.10 3.75 -14.84
C HIS A 160 -19.39 5.23 -14.59
N TYR A 161 -18.37 6.10 -14.65
CA TYR A 161 -18.50 7.51 -14.25
C TYR A 161 -18.03 8.51 -15.31
N GLY A 162 -17.67 8.04 -16.52
CA GLY A 162 -17.25 8.90 -17.62
C GLY A 162 -15.99 9.71 -17.30
N MET A 163 -15.15 9.24 -16.38
CA MET A 163 -13.89 9.91 -16.05
C MET A 163 -12.93 9.86 -17.23
N THR A 164 -12.10 10.89 -17.39
CA THR A 164 -11.08 10.90 -18.43
C THR A 164 -9.75 10.35 -17.90
N PRO A 165 -8.80 9.96 -18.77
CA PRO A 165 -7.46 9.56 -18.35
C PRO A 165 -6.72 10.64 -17.54
N GLU A 166 -6.96 11.91 -17.85
CA GLU A 166 -6.36 13.07 -17.17
C GLU A 166 -6.91 13.26 -15.75
N GLU A 167 -8.09 12.71 -15.45
CA GLU A 167 -8.70 12.73 -14.11
C GLU A 167 -8.30 11.52 -13.26
N LEU A 168 -7.45 10.64 -13.80
CA LEU A 168 -7.11 9.33 -13.24
C LEU A 168 -5.59 9.05 -13.31
N THR A 169 -4.76 10.10 -13.37
CA THR A 169 -3.30 9.98 -13.51
C THR A 169 -2.66 9.25 -12.32
N PHE A 170 -3.32 9.26 -11.15
CA PHE A 170 -2.93 8.44 -9.98
C PHE A 170 -2.65 6.97 -10.33
N TYR A 171 -3.41 6.40 -11.27
CA TYR A 171 -3.30 5.00 -11.68
C TYR A 171 -2.31 4.73 -12.82
N ALA A 172 -1.74 5.76 -13.46
CA ALA A 172 -1.01 5.62 -14.71
C ALA A 172 0.45 5.11 -14.55
N PHE A 173 1.16 5.48 -13.47
CA PHE A 173 2.58 5.15 -13.23
C PHE A 173 3.45 5.30 -14.51
N GLU A 174 3.54 6.51 -15.06
CA GLU A 174 4.21 6.76 -16.36
C GLU A 174 5.68 6.31 -16.41
N GLU A 175 6.41 6.44 -15.29
CA GLU A 175 7.79 5.99 -15.15
C GLU A 175 7.93 4.45 -15.00
N ILE A 176 6.82 3.73 -14.90
CA ILE A 176 6.78 2.26 -14.75
C ILE A 176 5.96 1.64 -15.89
N PRO A 177 6.53 1.60 -17.13
CA PRO A 177 5.80 1.14 -18.31
C PRO A 177 5.41 -0.34 -18.25
N LYS A 178 6.08 -1.13 -17.41
CA LYS A 178 5.81 -2.57 -17.23
C LYS A 178 5.60 -2.89 -15.74
N PRO A 179 4.35 -2.87 -15.25
CA PRO A 179 4.06 -3.12 -13.83
C PRO A 179 4.51 -4.48 -13.33
N LYS A 180 4.43 -5.54 -14.14
CA LYS A 180 4.83 -6.89 -13.72
C LYS A 180 6.33 -6.98 -13.37
N PRO A 181 7.26 -6.68 -14.30
CA PRO A 181 8.69 -6.64 -13.99
C PRO A 181 9.02 -5.75 -12.78
N PHE A 182 8.39 -4.57 -12.67
CA PHE A 182 8.63 -3.69 -11.53
C PHE A 182 8.19 -4.33 -10.21
N LYS A 183 7.00 -4.94 -10.15
CA LYS A 183 6.53 -5.65 -8.95
C LYS A 183 7.41 -6.84 -8.59
N ASP A 184 7.95 -7.53 -9.59
CA ASP A 184 8.84 -8.66 -9.36
C ASP A 184 10.17 -8.16 -8.74
N SER A 185 10.73 -7.05 -9.24
CA SER A 185 11.89 -6.38 -8.63
C SER A 185 11.62 -5.82 -7.24
N TYR A 186 10.44 -5.23 -7.01
CA TYR A 186 10.02 -4.73 -5.70
C TYR A 186 9.97 -5.86 -4.66
N ARG A 187 9.42 -7.03 -5.04
CA ARG A 187 9.39 -8.20 -4.15
C ARG A 187 10.78 -8.73 -3.86
N ALA A 188 11.65 -8.81 -4.87
CA ALA A 188 13.05 -9.18 -4.65
C ALA A 188 13.76 -8.20 -3.69
N LEU A 189 13.43 -6.91 -3.75
CA LEU A 189 13.95 -5.91 -2.82
C LEU A 189 13.44 -6.11 -1.38
N LEU A 190 12.16 -6.46 -1.19
CA LEU A 190 11.62 -6.86 0.11
C LEU A 190 12.36 -8.07 0.67
N ASP A 191 12.57 -9.08 -0.17
CA ASP A 191 13.16 -10.36 0.23
C ASP A 191 14.66 -10.22 0.57
N ALA A 192 15.34 -9.21 0.02
CA ALA A 192 16.74 -8.89 0.28
C ALA A 192 16.93 -7.81 1.36
N ALA A 193 15.86 -7.25 1.93
CA ALA A 193 15.97 -6.21 2.94
C ALA A 193 16.72 -6.71 4.19
N PRO A 194 17.66 -5.93 4.76
CA PRO A 194 18.50 -6.38 5.88
C PRO A 194 17.73 -6.36 7.22
N LEU A 195 16.69 -7.19 7.32
CA LEU A 195 15.80 -7.31 8.47
C LEU A 195 16.18 -8.50 9.35
N THR A 196 16.06 -8.31 10.66
CA THR A 196 16.08 -9.43 11.61
C THR A 196 14.75 -10.20 11.55
N PRO A 197 14.67 -11.43 12.09
CA PRO A 197 13.40 -12.14 12.21
C PRO A 197 12.32 -11.32 12.95
N ALA A 198 12.67 -10.63 14.03
CA ALA A 198 11.76 -9.74 14.74
C ALA A 198 11.35 -8.52 13.90
N GLY A 199 12.23 -8.02 13.03
CA GLY A 199 11.92 -6.97 12.07
C GLY A 199 10.91 -7.44 11.03
N ILE A 200 11.06 -8.66 10.50
CA ILE A 200 10.10 -9.28 9.58
C ILE A 200 8.71 -9.38 10.24
N ASP A 201 8.65 -9.88 11.48
CA ASP A 201 7.41 -9.96 12.23
C ASP A 201 6.76 -8.58 12.42
N ALA A 202 7.56 -7.55 12.69
CA ALA A 202 7.10 -6.17 12.81
C ALA A 202 6.51 -5.62 11.49
N VAL A 203 7.17 -5.84 10.34
CA VAL A 203 6.63 -5.43 9.03
C VAL A 203 5.29 -6.14 8.77
N VAL A 204 5.21 -7.44 9.03
CA VAL A 204 3.99 -8.22 8.79
C VAL A 204 2.84 -7.78 9.71
N ALA A 205 3.12 -7.52 10.98
CA ALA A 205 2.14 -7.00 11.92
C ALA A 205 1.63 -5.61 11.51
N GLU A 206 2.54 -4.70 11.16
CA GLU A 206 2.17 -3.35 10.72
C GLU A 206 1.42 -3.36 9.38
N ALA A 207 1.70 -4.32 8.49
CA ALA A 207 0.97 -4.41 7.24
C ALA A 207 -0.52 -4.67 7.49
N LYS A 208 -0.86 -5.47 8.49
CA LYS A 208 -2.26 -5.68 8.89
C LYS A 208 -2.90 -4.38 9.38
N VAL A 209 -2.18 -3.60 10.20
CA VAL A 209 -2.61 -2.26 10.64
C VAL A 209 -2.86 -1.35 9.44
N ALA A 210 -1.96 -1.33 8.46
CA ALA A 210 -2.13 -0.55 7.24
C ALA A 210 -3.39 -0.96 6.46
N PHE A 211 -3.70 -2.25 6.37
CA PHE A 211 -4.95 -2.74 5.76
C PHE A 211 -6.19 -2.34 6.56
N ASP A 212 -6.16 -2.45 7.89
CA ASP A 212 -7.29 -2.10 8.78
C ASP A 212 -7.58 -0.59 8.72
N LEU A 213 -6.55 0.25 8.64
CA LEU A 213 -6.70 1.70 8.44
C LEU A 213 -7.36 2.03 7.09
N ASN A 214 -6.98 1.31 6.02
CA ASN A 214 -7.66 1.45 4.72
C ASN A 214 -9.13 0.99 4.78
N ALA A 215 -9.43 -0.12 5.46
CA ALA A 215 -10.79 -0.60 5.62
C ALA A 215 -11.67 0.38 6.42
N THR A 216 -11.10 1.00 7.45
CA THR A 216 -11.77 2.02 8.27
C THR A 216 -12.09 3.26 7.44
N LEU A 217 -11.17 3.71 6.58
CA LEU A 217 -11.43 4.77 5.60
C LEU A 217 -12.65 4.45 4.72
N PHE A 218 -12.73 3.23 4.19
CA PHE A 218 -13.87 2.84 3.35
C PHE A 218 -15.19 2.79 4.14
N THR A 219 -15.12 2.46 5.42
CA THR A 219 -16.29 2.49 6.32
C THR A 219 -16.76 3.92 6.59
N ASP A 220 -15.85 4.88 6.76
CA ASP A 220 -16.19 6.30 6.92
C ASP A 220 -16.75 6.92 5.62
N LEU A 221 -16.29 6.47 4.46
CA LEU A 221 -16.77 6.95 3.16
C LEU A 221 -18.17 6.43 2.80
N ALA A 222 -18.47 5.18 3.16
CA ALA A 222 -19.74 4.53 2.81
C ALA A 222 -21.01 5.34 3.14
N PRO A 223 -21.19 5.89 4.37
CA PRO A 223 -22.41 6.64 4.70
C PRO A 223 -22.55 7.98 3.96
N LEU A 224 -21.46 8.53 3.41
CA LEU A 224 -21.50 9.77 2.62
C LEU A 224 -22.03 9.54 1.20
N HIS A 225 -22.00 8.29 0.72
CA HIS A 225 -22.37 7.90 -0.63
C HIS A 225 -23.30 6.69 -0.58
N PRO A 226 -24.57 6.86 -0.17
CA PRO A 226 -25.54 5.77 -0.23
C PRO A 226 -25.72 5.31 -1.67
N ALA A 227 -25.80 3.99 -1.88
CA ALA A 227 -26.08 3.44 -3.21
C ALA A 227 -27.39 4.00 -3.74
N ALA A 228 -27.44 4.30 -5.04
CA ALA A 228 -28.68 4.70 -5.69
C ALA A 228 -29.70 3.55 -5.54
N ALA A 229 -30.92 3.90 -5.11
CA ALA A 229 -32.04 2.96 -4.97
C ALA A 229 -32.50 2.40 -6.31
#